data_AF-A0A382X637-F1
#
_entry.id   AF-A0A382X637-F1
#
_cell.length_a   1.000
_cell.length_b   1.000
_cell.length_c   1.000
_cell.angle_alpha   90.00
_cell.angle_beta   90.00
_cell.angle_gamma   90.00
#
_symmetry.space_group_name_H-M   'P 1'
#
loop_
_entity.id
_entity.type
_entity.pdbx_description
1 polymer ?
#
loop_
_entity_poly.entity_id
_entity_poly.type
_entity_poly.pdbx_seq_one_letter_code
_entity_poly.pdbx_strand_id
1 'polypeptide(L)'
;VAALALAGTWKRLGPKFAELTRLAGGGKTTTPVRQAAVNAIREIGGTGAVQALKPLGQAKRNPEARHMAVAALAILDINQAAPMAVVALEDTKNEQSALELWRALLGVKNAESALAKALPGKGFSKVAAKAGLRAIREGGRNLQTLALALPRSAGLKDEDITLSRSEIRALTRSVEKTGDAVRGELVYRKLELGCVGCHAIGGAGGKVGPDLTSIGASAPLDYLVESLYYPNRKIKEGYHSLVVETRDNQVLFGMLEREDDTQLILRNVANQ
;
A
#
# COMPACT_ATOMS: atom_id res chain seq x y z
N VAL A 1 15.99 -12.08 13.95
CA VAL A 1 14.63 -11.85 13.40
C VAL A 1 13.61 -12.76 14.09
N ALA A 2 13.74 -14.09 14.04
CA ALA A 2 12.77 -15.01 14.66
C ALA A 2 12.49 -14.73 16.16
N ALA A 3 13.52 -14.45 16.95
CA ALA A 3 13.37 -14.10 18.36
C ALA A 3 12.53 -12.83 18.60
N LEU A 4 12.53 -11.87 17.67
CA LEU A 4 11.73 -10.65 17.77
C LEU A 4 10.26 -10.94 17.46
N ALA A 5 9.97 -11.81 16.50
CA ALA A 5 8.60 -12.26 16.23
C ALA A 5 8.00 -12.93 17.47
N LEU A 6 8.73 -13.85 18.10
CA LEU A 6 8.29 -14.50 19.35
C LEU A 6 8.06 -13.48 20.48
N ALA A 7 8.91 -12.46 20.57
CA ALA A 7 8.78 -11.41 21.58
C ALA A 7 7.48 -10.60 21.42
N GLY A 8 7.03 -10.37 20.17
CA GLY A 8 5.74 -9.77 19.84
C GLY A 8 4.57 -10.58 20.39
N THR A 9 4.54 -11.87 20.07
CA THR A 9 3.47 -12.80 20.46
C THR A 9 3.40 -13.02 21.98
N TRP A 10 4.53 -12.96 22.68
CA TRP A 10 4.60 -13.15 24.13
C TRP A 10 3.94 -12.00 24.92
N LYS A 11 3.89 -10.78 24.35
CA LYS A 11 3.29 -9.54 24.89
C LYS A 11 3.89 -8.99 26.19
N ARG A 12 4.40 -9.82 27.10
CA ARG A 12 4.85 -9.46 28.45
C ARG A 12 6.37 -9.50 28.59
N LEU A 13 7.07 -8.60 27.89
CA LEU A 13 8.55 -8.56 27.90
C LEU A 13 9.15 -7.85 29.12
N GLY A 14 8.35 -7.12 29.90
CA GLY A 14 8.83 -6.33 31.04
C GLY A 14 10.00 -5.41 30.63
N PRO A 15 11.13 -5.43 31.34
CA PRO A 15 12.29 -4.58 31.03
C PRO A 15 12.88 -4.81 29.62
N LYS A 16 12.67 -5.98 29.02
CA LYS A 16 13.19 -6.30 27.68
C LYS A 16 12.45 -5.57 26.55
N PHE A 17 11.31 -4.94 26.83
CA PHE A 17 10.59 -4.13 25.84
C PHE A 17 11.45 -2.97 25.29
N ALA A 18 12.28 -2.35 26.14
CA ALA A 18 13.17 -1.26 25.73
C ALA A 18 14.16 -1.66 24.63
N GLU A 19 14.53 -2.95 24.57
CA GLU A 19 15.43 -3.48 23.55
C GLU A 19 14.79 -3.47 22.16
N LEU A 20 13.47 -3.68 22.07
CA LEU A 20 12.74 -3.56 20.80
C LEU A 20 12.81 -2.14 20.27
N THR A 21 12.56 -1.14 21.13
CA THR A 21 12.63 0.28 20.76
C THR A 21 14.04 0.67 20.31
N ARG A 22 15.07 0.17 20.99
CA ARG A 22 16.48 0.39 20.63
C ARG A 22 16.80 -0.17 19.24
N LEU A 23 16.38 -1.40 18.96
CA LEU A 23 16.58 -2.03 17.66
C LEU A 23 15.80 -1.30 16.56
N ALA A 24 14.54 -0.95 16.81
CA ALA A 24 13.69 -0.22 15.87
C ALA A 24 14.26 1.16 15.49
N GLY A 25 14.86 1.90 16.44
CA GLY A 25 15.44 3.23 16.18
C GLY A 25 16.92 3.24 15.77
N GLY A 26 17.65 2.15 16.00
CA GLY A 26 19.12 2.13 15.87
C GLY A 26 19.62 2.43 14.45
N GLY A 27 20.57 3.36 14.31
CA GLY A 27 21.12 3.76 13.01
C GLY A 27 21.94 2.69 12.30
N LYS A 28 22.45 1.69 13.05
CA LYS A 28 23.20 0.53 12.52
C LYS A 28 22.35 -0.74 12.41
N THR A 29 21.08 -0.70 12.81
CA THR A 29 20.19 -1.86 12.71
C THR A 29 19.85 -2.13 11.24
N THR A 30 19.98 -3.37 10.80
CA THR A 30 19.60 -3.77 9.44
C THR A 30 18.09 -3.71 9.24
N THR A 31 17.63 -3.45 8.01
CA THR A 31 16.21 -3.38 7.64
C THR A 31 15.37 -4.55 8.17
N PRO A 32 15.77 -5.83 8.02
CA PRO A 32 14.94 -6.94 8.51
C PRO A 32 14.81 -6.98 10.03
N VAL A 33 15.87 -6.60 10.75
CA VAL A 33 15.85 -6.56 12.23
C VAL A 33 15.00 -5.39 12.71
N ARG A 34 15.12 -4.23 12.04
CA ARG A 34 14.31 -3.04 12.32
C ARG A 34 12.82 -3.34 12.15
N GLN A 35 12.45 -3.88 10.99
CA GLN A 35 11.07 -4.25 10.68
C GLN A 35 10.52 -5.25 11.69
N ALA A 36 11.29 -6.29 12.05
CA ALA A 36 10.87 -7.27 13.03
C ALA A 36 10.69 -6.66 14.43
N ALA A 37 11.55 -5.72 14.84
CA ALA A 37 11.40 -5.02 16.12
C ALA A 37 10.16 -4.11 16.14
N VAL A 38 9.92 -3.35 15.07
CA VAL A 38 8.71 -2.52 14.93
C VAL A 38 7.43 -3.37 14.94
N ASN A 39 7.44 -4.50 14.21
CA ASN A 39 6.33 -5.44 14.18
C ASN A 39 6.05 -6.03 15.57
N ALA A 40 7.10 -6.37 16.32
CA ALA A 40 6.96 -6.86 17.68
C ALA A 40 6.36 -5.81 18.61
N ILE A 41 6.80 -4.55 18.54
CA ILE A 41 6.20 -3.44 19.31
C ILE A 41 4.71 -3.29 18.99
N ARG A 42 4.36 -3.32 17.71
CA ARG A 42 2.96 -3.28 17.25
C ARG A 42 2.14 -4.45 17.81
N GLU A 43 2.66 -5.67 17.73
CA GLU A 43 1.95 -6.88 18.16
C GLU A 43 1.74 -6.94 19.68
N ILE A 44 2.69 -6.40 20.45
CA ILE A 44 2.54 -6.20 21.90
C ILE A 44 1.37 -5.24 22.18
N GLY A 45 1.30 -4.15 21.42
CA GLY A 45 0.21 -3.18 21.48
C GLY A 45 0.11 -2.42 22.81
N GLY A 46 -1.04 -1.78 23.02
CA GLY A 46 -1.30 -0.97 24.21
C GLY A 46 -0.58 0.39 24.21
N THR A 47 -0.77 1.13 25.30
CA THR A 47 -0.25 2.51 25.45
C THR A 47 1.27 2.58 25.43
N GLY A 48 1.96 1.58 25.98
CA GLY A 48 3.43 1.49 25.94
C GLY A 48 3.98 1.34 24.52
N ALA A 49 3.33 0.57 23.65
CA ALA A 49 3.70 0.45 22.24
C ALA A 49 3.52 1.78 21.50
N VAL A 50 2.39 2.46 21.71
CA VAL A 50 2.13 3.79 21.15
C VAL A 50 3.22 4.80 21.57
N GLN A 51 3.55 4.83 22.87
CA GLN A 51 4.60 5.71 23.41
C GLN A 51 6.00 5.39 22.84
N ALA A 52 6.29 4.12 22.55
CA ALA A 52 7.56 3.73 21.94
C ALA A 52 7.65 4.07 20.45
N LEU A 53 6.55 3.94 19.69
CA LEU A 53 6.54 4.21 18.24
C LEU A 53 6.50 5.70 17.92
N LYS A 54 5.86 6.53 18.75
CA LYS A 54 5.73 7.98 18.54
C LYS A 54 7.07 8.69 18.29
N PRO A 55 8.11 8.57 19.14
CA PRO A 55 9.39 9.23 18.87
C PRO A 55 10.08 8.70 17.61
N LEU A 56 9.92 7.40 17.31
CA LEU A 56 10.48 6.81 16.09
C LEU A 56 9.81 7.38 14.83
N GLY A 57 8.49 7.52 14.86
CA GLY A 57 7.72 8.14 13.77
C GLY A 57 7.95 9.66 13.62
N GLN A 58 8.69 10.29 14.53
CA GLN A 58 9.14 11.69 14.42
C GLN A 58 10.62 11.81 14.04
N ALA A 59 11.36 10.71 13.94
CA ALA A 59 12.81 10.71 13.78
C ALA A 59 13.25 11.13 12.35
N LYS A 60 13.50 12.43 12.15
CA LYS A 60 13.94 12.99 10.85
C LYS A 60 15.24 12.40 10.30
N ARG A 61 16.15 11.95 11.17
CA ARG A 61 17.47 11.40 10.78
C ARG A 61 17.44 9.92 10.40
N ASN A 62 16.28 9.25 10.48
CA ASN A 62 16.13 7.85 10.12
C ASN A 62 14.78 7.64 9.41
N PRO A 63 14.67 7.99 8.11
CA PRO A 63 13.41 7.96 7.37
C PRO A 63 12.81 6.55 7.28
N GLU A 64 13.65 5.52 7.20
CA GLU A 64 13.21 4.12 7.20
C GLU A 64 12.50 3.75 8.51
N ALA A 65 13.14 3.98 9.67
CA ALA A 65 12.53 3.74 10.97
C ALA A 65 11.26 4.57 11.17
N ARG A 66 11.27 5.80 10.66
CA ARG A 66 10.12 6.70 10.71
C ARG A 66 8.92 6.12 9.97
N HIS A 67 9.10 5.65 8.74
CA HIS A 67 8.00 5.10 7.94
C HIS A 67 7.45 3.82 8.56
N MET A 68 8.33 2.91 8.99
CA MET A 68 7.91 1.67 9.67
C MET A 68 7.14 1.98 10.95
N ALA A 69 7.63 2.92 11.77
CA ALA A 69 6.99 3.26 13.04
C ALA A 69 5.64 3.95 12.83
N VAL A 70 5.51 4.83 11.83
CA VAL A 70 4.23 5.46 11.46
C VAL A 70 3.22 4.41 11.01
N ALA A 71 3.61 3.48 10.13
CA ALA A 71 2.73 2.41 9.67
C ALA A 71 2.29 1.48 10.81
N ALA A 72 3.21 1.12 11.71
CA ALA A 72 2.90 0.34 12.90
C ALA A 72 1.98 1.09 13.87
N LEU A 73 2.23 2.38 14.08
CA LEU A 73 1.40 3.22 14.94
C LEU A 73 0.00 3.37 14.36
N ALA A 74 -0.15 3.45 13.04
CA ALA A 74 -1.46 3.58 12.40
C ALA A 74 -2.39 2.41 12.75
N ILE A 75 -1.87 1.19 12.80
CA ILE A 75 -2.65 0.00 13.20
C ILE A 75 -3.11 0.08 14.67
N LEU A 76 -2.30 0.68 15.54
CA LEU A 76 -2.64 0.86 16.96
C LEU A 76 -3.57 2.05 17.20
N ASP A 77 -3.28 3.18 16.56
CA ASP A 77 -3.99 4.45 16.69
C ASP A 77 -3.77 5.31 15.43
N ILE A 78 -4.67 5.16 14.46
CA ILE A 78 -4.64 5.91 13.21
C ILE A 78 -4.79 7.42 13.41
N ASN A 79 -5.50 7.87 14.45
CA ASN A 79 -5.71 9.29 14.71
C ASN A 79 -4.41 9.96 15.18
N GLN A 80 -3.60 9.27 15.99
CA GLN A 80 -2.27 9.73 16.37
C GLN A 80 -1.25 9.58 15.24
N ALA A 81 -1.37 8.53 14.42
CA ALA A 81 -0.44 8.28 13.32
C ALA A 81 -0.62 9.26 12.14
N ALA A 82 -1.85 9.65 11.81
CA ALA A 82 -2.15 10.40 10.59
C ALA A 82 -1.37 11.73 10.44
N PRO A 83 -1.26 12.60 11.48
CA PRO A 83 -0.42 13.80 11.38
C PRO A 83 1.06 13.47 11.13
N MET A 84 1.57 12.42 11.76
CA MET A 84 2.96 11.99 11.59
C MET A 84 3.20 11.39 10.20
N ALA A 85 2.20 10.67 9.67
CA ALA A 85 2.21 10.14 8.32
C ALA A 85 2.29 11.24 7.27
N VAL A 86 1.48 12.30 7.41
CA VAL A 86 1.52 13.45 6.49
C VAL A 86 2.90 14.10 6.49
N VAL A 87 3.51 14.32 7.66
CA VAL A 87 4.88 14.87 7.76
C VAL A 87 5.91 13.92 7.14
N ALA A 88 5.82 12.62 7.39
CA ALA A 88 6.74 11.64 6.82
C ALA A 88 6.65 11.57 5.30
N LEU A 89 5.43 11.63 4.76
CA LEU A 89 5.14 11.66 3.32
C LEU A 89 5.63 12.95 2.67
N GLU A 90 5.44 14.10 3.31
CA GLU A 90 5.92 15.40 2.83
C GLU A 90 7.45 15.42 2.69
N ASP A 91 8.15 14.85 3.66
CA ASP A 91 9.62 14.73 3.66
C ASP A 91 10.14 13.71 2.62
N THR A 92 9.27 12.89 2.03
CA THR A 92 9.67 11.82 1.11
C THR A 92 9.89 12.35 -0.29
N LYS A 93 11.14 12.23 -0.77
CA LYS A 93 11.52 12.62 -2.14
C LYS A 93 11.41 11.49 -3.17
N ASN A 94 11.25 10.25 -2.70
CA ASN A 94 11.19 9.05 -3.52
C ASN A 94 9.73 8.58 -3.64
N GLU A 95 9.21 8.55 -4.87
CA GLU A 95 7.82 8.14 -5.12
C GLU A 95 7.52 6.71 -4.65
N GLN A 96 8.44 5.77 -4.85
CA GLN A 96 8.29 4.38 -4.42
C GLN A 96 8.19 4.28 -2.89
N SER A 97 9.03 4.98 -2.14
CA SER A 97 8.95 5.02 -0.68
C SER A 97 7.66 5.67 -0.17
N ALA A 98 7.15 6.69 -0.87
CA ALA A 98 5.86 7.29 -0.55
C ALA A 98 4.71 6.32 -0.83
N LEU A 99 4.77 5.61 -1.95
CA LEU A 99 3.79 4.60 -2.35
C LEU A 99 3.70 3.46 -1.34
N GLU A 100 4.84 2.95 -0.86
CA GLU A 100 4.91 1.91 0.17
C GLU A 100 4.26 2.35 1.48
N LEU A 101 4.54 3.58 1.94
CA LEU A 101 3.92 4.13 3.14
C LEU A 101 2.41 4.33 2.96
N TRP A 102 1.96 4.84 1.80
CA TRP A 102 0.53 4.94 1.50
C TRP A 102 -0.16 3.59 1.51
N ARG A 103 0.41 2.57 0.86
CA ARG A 103 -0.16 1.21 0.87
C ARG A 103 -0.31 0.67 2.28
N ALA A 104 0.71 0.86 3.13
CA ALA A 104 0.65 0.45 4.53
C ALA A 104 -0.46 1.19 5.32
N LEU A 105 -0.59 2.51 5.11
CA LEU A 105 -1.58 3.35 5.79
C LEU A 105 -3.02 3.05 5.35
N LEU A 106 -3.25 2.88 4.04
CA LEU A 106 -4.59 2.64 3.49
C LEU A 106 -5.13 1.23 3.80
N GLY A 107 -4.23 0.32 4.20
CA GLY A 107 -4.56 -0.99 4.79
C GLY A 107 -5.05 -0.92 6.23
N VAL A 108 -5.22 0.26 6.81
CA VAL A 108 -5.69 0.44 8.19
C VAL A 108 -7.15 0.91 8.21
N LYS A 109 -7.92 0.39 9.18
CA LYS A 109 -9.29 0.83 9.45
C LYS A 109 -9.35 2.33 9.72
N ASN A 110 -10.37 3.01 9.18
CA ASN A 110 -10.58 4.46 9.30
C ASN A 110 -9.47 5.36 8.73
N ALA A 111 -8.50 4.81 7.98
CA ALA A 111 -7.38 5.58 7.42
C ALA A 111 -7.81 6.74 6.54
N GLU A 112 -8.85 6.56 5.71
CA GLU A 112 -9.33 7.61 4.81
C GLU A 112 -9.68 8.90 5.55
N SER A 113 -10.56 8.80 6.54
CA SER A 113 -11.04 9.95 7.29
C SER A 113 -9.92 10.61 8.10
N ALA A 114 -9.09 9.80 8.77
CA ALA A 114 -7.98 10.30 9.58
C ALA A 114 -6.91 11.01 8.74
N LEU A 115 -6.51 10.42 7.60
CA LEU A 115 -5.50 11.01 6.70
C LEU A 115 -6.05 12.24 5.98
N ALA A 116 -7.30 12.20 5.51
CA ALA A 116 -7.93 13.36 4.88
C ALA A 116 -8.03 14.55 5.85
N LYS A 117 -8.33 14.29 7.13
CA LYS A 117 -8.36 15.32 8.19
C LYS A 117 -6.97 15.86 8.53
N ALA A 118 -5.94 15.03 8.46
CA ALA A 118 -4.56 15.41 8.80
C ALA A 118 -3.84 16.15 7.68
N LEU A 119 -4.29 16.04 6.43
CA LEU A 119 -3.68 16.74 5.29
C LEU A 119 -3.74 18.27 5.47
N PRO A 120 -2.67 19.00 5.10
CA PRO A 120 -2.72 20.46 5.10
C PRO A 120 -3.66 20.95 4.00
N GLY A 121 -4.25 22.14 4.17
CA GLY A 121 -5.15 22.71 3.16
C GLY A 121 -4.48 23.05 1.82
N LYS A 122 -3.15 23.23 1.82
CA LYS A 122 -2.31 23.49 0.63
C LYS A 122 -0.84 23.16 0.92
N GLY A 123 -0.03 23.02 -0.12
CA GLY A 123 1.43 22.88 -0.01
C GLY A 123 1.93 21.46 0.21
N PHE A 124 1.06 20.45 0.20
CA PHE A 124 1.49 19.06 0.32
C PHE A 124 2.33 18.63 -0.90
N SER A 125 3.26 17.71 -0.68
CA SER A 125 4.18 17.23 -1.72
C SER A 125 3.41 16.61 -2.89
N LYS A 126 3.66 17.13 -4.10
CA LYS A 126 3.07 16.59 -5.34
C LYS A 126 3.47 15.13 -5.58
N VAL A 127 4.71 14.76 -5.26
CA VAL A 127 5.21 13.39 -5.38
C VAL A 127 4.42 12.47 -4.44
N ALA A 128 4.29 12.86 -3.17
CA ALA A 128 3.53 12.09 -2.20
C ALA A 128 2.04 12.00 -2.54
N ALA A 129 1.44 13.08 -3.05
CA ALA A 129 0.04 13.08 -3.47
C ALA A 129 -0.21 12.16 -4.67
N LYS A 130 0.67 12.18 -5.69
CA LYS A 130 0.58 11.26 -6.84
C LYS A 130 0.73 9.80 -6.42
N ALA A 131 1.67 9.50 -5.53
CA ALA A 131 1.82 8.16 -4.94
C ALA A 131 0.57 7.73 -4.16
N GLY A 132 -0.06 8.63 -3.41
CA GLY A 132 -1.29 8.35 -2.67
C GLY A 132 -2.48 8.06 -3.59
N LEU A 133 -2.66 8.85 -4.65
CA LEU A 133 -3.69 8.62 -5.66
C LEU A 133 -3.48 7.29 -6.39
N ARG A 134 -2.21 6.92 -6.65
CA ARG A 134 -1.87 5.61 -7.19
C ARG A 134 -2.24 4.48 -6.21
N ALA A 135 -1.89 4.60 -4.94
CA ALA A 135 -2.26 3.63 -3.92
C ALA A 135 -3.79 3.46 -3.80
N ILE A 136 -4.55 4.55 -3.86
CA ILE A 136 -6.02 4.52 -3.87
C ILE A 136 -6.54 3.76 -5.09
N ARG A 137 -6.00 4.06 -6.29
CA ARG A 137 -6.41 3.40 -7.53
C ARG A 137 -6.09 1.91 -7.56
N GLU A 138 -5.06 1.46 -6.85
CA GLU A 138 -4.66 0.04 -6.80
C GLU A 138 -5.39 -0.74 -5.69
N GLY A 139 -5.79 -0.07 -4.59
CA GLY A 139 -6.27 -0.73 -3.36
C GLY A 139 -7.72 -1.24 -3.36
N GLY A 140 -8.45 -1.13 -4.48
CA GLY A 140 -9.80 -1.70 -4.65
C GLY A 140 -10.93 -1.05 -3.84
N ARG A 141 -10.60 -0.18 -2.87
CA ARG A 141 -11.56 0.54 -2.03
C ARG A 141 -11.97 1.87 -2.67
N ASN A 142 -13.23 2.26 -2.46
CA ASN A 142 -13.69 3.60 -2.78
C ASN A 142 -13.30 4.59 -1.67
N LEU A 143 -12.16 5.28 -1.84
CA LEU A 143 -11.62 6.26 -0.88
C LEU A 143 -11.87 7.70 -1.36
N GLN A 144 -13.13 8.03 -1.64
CA GLN A 144 -13.53 9.27 -2.31
C GLN A 144 -13.07 10.55 -1.60
N THR A 145 -13.17 10.59 -0.27
CA THR A 145 -12.82 11.77 0.53
C THR A 145 -11.33 12.08 0.40
N LEU A 146 -10.49 11.06 0.55
CA LEU A 146 -9.05 11.22 0.43
C LEU A 146 -8.62 11.47 -1.03
N ALA A 147 -9.29 10.83 -2.00
CA ALA A 147 -9.05 11.03 -3.42
C ALA A 147 -9.29 12.48 -3.88
N LEU A 148 -10.24 13.18 -3.24
CA LEU A 148 -10.51 14.61 -3.49
C LEU A 148 -9.58 15.52 -2.68
N ALA A 149 -9.21 15.13 -1.45
CA ALA A 149 -8.36 15.93 -0.58
C ALA A 149 -6.91 16.03 -1.09
N LEU A 150 -6.35 14.95 -1.63
CA LEU A 150 -4.94 14.90 -2.09
C LEU A 150 -4.63 15.90 -3.21
N PRO A 151 -5.39 15.96 -4.33
CA PRO A 151 -5.16 16.95 -5.38
C PRO A 151 -5.27 18.38 -4.86
N ARG A 152 -6.31 18.66 -4.06
CA ARG A 152 -6.52 19.99 -3.46
C ARG A 152 -5.33 20.41 -2.59
N SER A 153 -4.88 19.52 -1.72
CA SER A 153 -3.77 19.76 -0.79
C SER A 153 -2.45 20.00 -1.52
N ALA A 154 -2.19 19.29 -2.62
CA ALA A 154 -0.96 19.39 -3.40
C ALA A 154 -1.03 20.40 -4.57
N GLY A 155 -2.19 21.03 -4.80
CA GLY A 155 -2.41 21.91 -5.95
C GLY A 155 -2.22 21.19 -7.29
N LEU A 156 -2.69 19.95 -7.38
CA LEU A 156 -2.72 19.17 -8.62
C LEU A 156 -3.98 19.49 -9.42
N LYS A 157 -3.83 19.56 -10.73
CA LYS A 157 -4.95 19.67 -11.68
C LYS A 157 -5.39 18.28 -12.12
N ASP A 158 -6.57 18.17 -12.74
CA ASP A 158 -7.06 16.89 -13.27
C ASP A 158 -6.08 16.27 -14.28
N GLU A 159 -5.45 17.10 -15.11
CA GLU A 159 -4.41 16.71 -16.06
C GLU A 159 -3.16 16.11 -15.38
N ASP A 160 -2.87 16.49 -14.12
CA ASP A 160 -1.71 15.95 -13.39
C ASP A 160 -1.93 14.52 -12.87
N ILE A 161 -3.19 14.08 -12.82
CA ILE A 161 -3.60 12.87 -12.08
C ILE A 161 -4.50 11.94 -12.88
N THR A 162 -5.07 12.41 -13.99
CA THR A 162 -5.90 11.62 -14.89
C THR A 162 -5.45 11.75 -16.34
N LEU A 163 -5.41 10.62 -17.05
CA LEU A 163 -5.28 10.56 -18.49
C LEU A 163 -6.63 10.86 -19.14
N SER A 164 -6.63 11.83 -20.03
CA SER A 164 -7.71 12.09 -20.96
C SER A 164 -7.87 10.94 -21.97
N ARG A 165 -9.04 10.87 -22.62
CA ARG A 165 -9.28 9.92 -23.72
C ARG A 165 -8.28 10.10 -24.87
N SER A 166 -7.85 11.34 -25.15
CA SER A 166 -6.85 11.65 -26.17
C SER A 166 -5.47 11.09 -25.82
N GLU A 167 -5.07 11.16 -24.55
CA GLU A 167 -3.79 10.63 -24.07
C GLU A 167 -3.78 9.10 -24.09
N ILE A 168 -4.86 8.45 -23.65
CA ILE A 168 -5.00 6.99 -23.77
C ILE A 168 -4.86 6.56 -25.23
N ARG A 169 -5.52 7.26 -26.18
CA ARG A 169 -5.36 6.98 -27.61
C ARG A 169 -3.94 7.25 -28.12
N ALA A 170 -3.27 8.29 -27.63
CA ALA A 170 -1.89 8.59 -28.01
C ALA A 170 -0.92 7.49 -27.53
N LEU A 171 -1.07 7.04 -26.28
CA LEU A 171 -0.33 5.90 -25.74
C LEU A 171 -0.60 4.62 -26.53
N THR A 172 -1.87 4.35 -26.85
CA THR A 172 -2.27 3.19 -27.67
C THR A 172 -1.54 3.18 -29.01
N ARG A 173 -1.57 4.29 -29.77
CA ARG A 173 -0.84 4.41 -31.04
C ARG A 173 0.67 4.26 -30.89
N SER A 174 1.24 4.76 -29.78
CA SER A 174 2.66 4.60 -29.49
C SER A 174 3.04 3.12 -29.31
N VAL A 175 2.21 2.38 -28.57
CA VAL A 175 2.38 0.94 -28.34
C VAL A 175 2.20 0.15 -29.65
N GLU A 176 1.24 0.51 -30.51
CA GLU A 176 1.09 -0.14 -31.83
C GLU A 176 2.34 0.02 -32.70
N LYS A 177 3.00 1.18 -32.64
CA LYS A 177 4.16 1.48 -33.46
C LYS A 177 5.47 0.93 -32.90
N THR A 178 5.63 0.91 -31.58
CA THR A 178 6.93 0.71 -30.91
C THR A 178 6.90 -0.30 -29.76
N GLY A 179 5.74 -0.93 -29.52
CA GLY A 179 5.58 -1.95 -28.49
C GLY A 179 6.47 -3.16 -28.77
N ASP A 180 7.03 -3.71 -27.70
CA ASP A 180 7.90 -4.87 -27.72
C ASP A 180 7.41 -5.84 -26.64
N ALA A 181 6.93 -7.00 -27.07
CA ALA A 181 6.35 -8.01 -26.18
C ALA A 181 7.39 -8.61 -25.22
N VAL A 182 8.65 -8.78 -25.67
CA VAL A 182 9.73 -9.33 -24.84
C VAL A 182 10.07 -8.34 -23.74
N ARG A 183 10.20 -7.05 -24.07
CA ARG A 183 10.37 -5.99 -23.06
C ARG A 183 9.15 -5.89 -22.13
N GLY A 184 7.95 -6.06 -22.67
CA GLY A 184 6.71 -6.08 -21.88
C GLY A 184 6.70 -7.20 -20.84
N GLU A 185 7.12 -8.41 -21.22
CA GLU A 185 7.26 -9.54 -20.29
C GLU A 185 8.25 -9.24 -19.16
N LEU A 186 9.42 -8.68 -19.48
CA LEU A 186 10.40 -8.29 -18.48
C LEU A 186 9.85 -7.27 -17.47
N VAL A 187 8.98 -6.37 -17.92
CA VAL A 187 8.28 -5.42 -17.03
C VAL A 187 7.22 -6.13 -16.18
N TYR A 188 6.39 -6.99 -16.77
CA TYR A 188 5.35 -7.73 -16.06
C TYR A 188 5.92 -8.59 -14.91
N ARG A 189 7.11 -9.17 -15.11
CA ARG A 189 7.78 -10.03 -14.11
C ARG A 189 8.48 -9.27 -12.98
N LYS A 190 8.53 -7.93 -13.02
CA LYS A 190 9.13 -7.12 -11.95
C LYS A 190 8.31 -7.22 -10.67
N LEU A 191 8.92 -7.73 -9.61
CA LEU A 191 8.29 -7.89 -8.30
C LEU A 191 7.85 -6.53 -7.72
N GLU A 192 8.62 -5.47 -7.99
CA GLU A 192 8.32 -4.11 -7.53
C GLU A 192 7.05 -3.51 -8.16
N LEU A 193 6.66 -4.01 -9.34
CA LEU A 193 5.42 -3.60 -10.02
C LEU A 193 4.22 -4.46 -9.61
N GLY A 194 4.45 -5.63 -9.01
CA GLY A 194 3.42 -6.46 -8.40
C GLY A 194 2.48 -7.20 -9.36
N CYS A 195 2.62 -7.04 -10.69
CA CYS A 195 1.72 -7.63 -11.68
C CYS A 195 1.63 -9.16 -11.54
N VAL A 196 2.78 -9.83 -11.49
CA VAL A 196 2.89 -11.29 -11.32
C VAL A 196 2.40 -11.78 -9.94
N GLY A 197 2.34 -10.89 -8.94
CA GLY A 197 1.81 -11.22 -7.62
C GLY A 197 0.29 -11.46 -7.64
N CYS A 198 -0.42 -10.75 -8.53
CA CYS A 198 -1.88 -10.89 -8.64
C CYS A 198 -2.31 -11.77 -9.81
N HIS A 199 -1.66 -11.63 -10.97
CA HIS A 199 -2.06 -12.29 -12.22
C HIS A 199 -1.07 -13.37 -12.61
N ALA A 200 -1.58 -14.46 -13.18
CA ALA A 200 -0.77 -15.49 -13.82
C ALA A 200 -0.66 -15.27 -15.34
N ILE A 201 0.37 -15.86 -15.95
CA ILE A 201 0.42 -16.15 -17.39
C ILE A 201 0.76 -17.63 -17.53
N GLY A 202 -0.15 -18.40 -18.10
CA GLY A 202 0.04 -19.83 -18.31
C GLY A 202 0.13 -20.59 -16.99
N GLY A 203 -0.63 -20.16 -15.99
CA GLY A 203 -0.61 -20.70 -14.63
C GLY A 203 0.56 -20.24 -13.76
N ALA A 204 1.54 -19.51 -14.29
CA ALA A 204 2.67 -18.99 -13.53
C ALA A 204 2.39 -17.57 -13.00
N GLY A 205 2.25 -17.43 -11.68
CA GLY A 205 1.98 -16.17 -10.99
C GLY A 205 0.83 -16.30 -9.97
N GLY A 206 0.31 -15.15 -9.55
CA GLY A 206 -0.82 -15.06 -8.63
C GLY A 206 -2.15 -15.50 -9.24
N LYS A 207 -3.09 -15.89 -8.38
CA LYS A 207 -4.46 -16.30 -8.76
C LYS A 207 -5.54 -15.37 -8.20
N VAL A 208 -5.14 -14.18 -7.78
CA VAL A 208 -6.08 -13.15 -7.30
C VAL A 208 -6.80 -12.53 -8.49
N GLY A 209 -6.05 -12.15 -9.53
CA GLY A 209 -6.59 -11.72 -10.80
C GLY A 209 -6.70 -12.88 -11.79
N PRO A 210 -7.38 -12.67 -12.94
CA PRO A 210 -7.46 -13.66 -14.00
C PRO A 210 -6.08 -13.98 -14.58
N ASP A 211 -5.92 -15.21 -15.04
CA ASP A 211 -4.81 -15.59 -15.91
C ASP A 211 -4.89 -14.78 -17.22
N LEU A 212 -3.77 -14.20 -17.61
CA LEU A 212 -3.62 -13.31 -18.75
C LEU A 212 -3.17 -14.03 -20.03
N THR A 213 -3.06 -15.37 -20.06
CA THR A 213 -2.65 -16.13 -21.26
C THR A 213 -3.41 -15.71 -22.52
N SER A 214 -4.72 -15.49 -22.43
CA SER A 214 -5.54 -15.15 -23.60
C SER A 214 -5.72 -13.65 -23.81
N ILE A 215 -5.15 -12.79 -22.95
CA ILE A 215 -5.56 -11.37 -22.89
C ILE A 215 -5.28 -10.62 -24.19
N GLY A 216 -4.16 -10.93 -24.85
CA GLY A 216 -3.77 -10.29 -26.11
C GLY A 216 -4.70 -10.60 -27.29
N ALA A 217 -5.45 -11.70 -27.22
CA ALA A 217 -6.47 -12.04 -28.22
C ALA A 217 -7.87 -11.54 -27.83
N SER A 218 -8.17 -11.47 -26.53
CA SER A 218 -9.53 -11.19 -26.03
C SER A 218 -9.81 -9.71 -25.72
N ALA A 219 -8.78 -8.86 -25.62
CA ALA A 219 -8.94 -7.47 -25.22
C ALA A 219 -8.32 -6.51 -26.25
N PRO A 220 -9.02 -5.43 -26.63
CA PRO A 220 -8.44 -4.41 -27.49
C PRO A 220 -7.34 -3.64 -26.76
N LEU A 221 -6.38 -3.09 -27.51
CA LEU A 221 -5.18 -2.49 -26.93
C LEU A 221 -5.47 -1.25 -26.08
N ASP A 222 -6.46 -0.44 -26.47
CA ASP A 222 -6.89 0.74 -25.70
C ASP A 222 -7.49 0.35 -24.34
N TYR A 223 -8.24 -0.75 -24.28
CA TYR A 223 -8.72 -1.35 -23.04
C TYR A 223 -7.55 -1.77 -22.14
N LEU A 224 -6.51 -2.39 -22.70
CA LEU A 224 -5.32 -2.79 -21.94
C LEU A 224 -4.59 -1.56 -21.37
N VAL A 225 -4.36 -0.54 -22.18
CA VAL A 225 -3.73 0.72 -21.75
C VAL A 225 -4.57 1.37 -20.63
N GLU A 226 -5.89 1.48 -20.80
CA GLU A 226 -6.76 2.04 -19.76
C GLU A 226 -6.70 1.22 -18.47
N SER A 227 -6.73 -0.11 -18.57
CA SER A 227 -6.74 -1.03 -17.41
C SER A 227 -5.43 -0.99 -16.61
N LEU A 228 -4.29 -0.72 -17.25
CA LEU A 228 -3.01 -0.55 -16.55
C LEU A 228 -2.97 0.73 -15.70
N TYR A 229 -3.60 1.81 -16.16
CA TYR A 229 -3.66 3.08 -15.41
C TYR A 229 -4.84 3.14 -14.42
N TYR A 230 -5.93 2.45 -14.75
CA TYR A 230 -7.19 2.47 -13.99
C TYR A 230 -7.74 1.06 -13.76
N PRO A 231 -7.04 0.23 -12.98
CA PRO A 231 -7.39 -1.18 -12.83
C PRO A 231 -8.78 -1.41 -12.22
N ASN A 232 -9.29 -0.45 -11.43
CA ASN A 232 -10.61 -0.54 -10.80
C ASN A 232 -11.77 0.04 -11.64
N ARG A 233 -11.55 0.52 -12.87
CA ARG A 233 -12.65 1.03 -13.73
C ARG A 233 -13.48 -0.09 -14.36
N LYS A 234 -12.82 -1.19 -14.74
CA LYS A 234 -13.44 -2.33 -15.43
C LYS A 234 -12.83 -3.60 -14.86
N ILE A 235 -13.54 -4.24 -13.94
CA ILE A 235 -13.13 -5.51 -13.33
C ILE A 235 -13.86 -6.63 -14.08
N LYS A 236 -13.12 -7.69 -14.44
CA LYS A 236 -13.70 -8.85 -15.12
C LYS A 236 -14.70 -9.55 -14.20
N GLU A 237 -15.82 -9.99 -14.75
CA GLU A 237 -16.84 -10.76 -14.03
C GLU A 237 -16.22 -11.95 -13.28
N GLY A 238 -16.68 -12.19 -12.06
CA GLY A 238 -16.12 -13.22 -11.17
C GLY A 238 -14.78 -12.87 -10.51
N TYR A 239 -14.22 -11.67 -10.76
CA TYR A 239 -13.00 -11.17 -10.11
C TYR A 239 -13.23 -9.97 -9.18
N HIS A 240 -14.45 -9.82 -8.67
CA HIS A 240 -14.77 -8.81 -7.67
C HIS A 240 -14.17 -9.19 -6.31
N SER A 241 -13.23 -8.39 -5.83
CA SER A 241 -12.63 -8.58 -4.50
C SER A 241 -13.56 -8.10 -3.38
N LEU A 242 -13.44 -8.76 -2.23
CA LEU A 242 -13.99 -8.30 -0.96
C LEU A 242 -12.96 -7.48 -0.18
N VAL A 243 -13.49 -6.52 0.58
CA VAL A 243 -12.74 -5.72 1.55
C VAL A 243 -13.28 -6.06 2.93
N VAL A 244 -12.41 -6.53 3.82
CA VAL A 244 -12.79 -6.96 5.17
C VAL A 244 -12.03 -6.14 6.20
N GLU A 245 -12.78 -5.46 7.07
CA GLU A 245 -12.19 -4.80 8.23
C GLU A 245 -12.20 -5.73 9.44
N THR A 246 -11.03 -5.90 10.04
CA THR A 246 -10.81 -6.82 11.16
C THR A 246 -10.85 -6.09 12.50
N ARG A 247 -10.98 -6.85 13.59
CA ARG A 247 -11.01 -6.30 14.96
C ARG A 247 -9.65 -5.76 15.42
N ASP A 248 -8.56 -6.19 14.79
CA ASP A 248 -7.20 -5.68 15.00
C ASP A 248 -6.85 -4.53 14.04
N ASN A 249 -7.87 -3.84 13.52
CA ASN A 249 -7.77 -2.63 12.70
C ASN A 249 -7.07 -2.80 11.34
N GLN A 250 -6.91 -4.03 10.88
CA GLN A 250 -6.40 -4.32 9.54
C GLN A 250 -7.55 -4.35 8.53
N VAL A 251 -7.26 -3.92 7.31
CA VAL A 251 -8.14 -4.03 6.16
C VAL A 251 -7.55 -5.08 5.24
N LEU A 252 -8.25 -6.20 5.09
CA LEU A 252 -7.89 -7.28 4.18
C LEU A 252 -8.57 -7.05 2.83
N PHE A 253 -7.84 -7.32 1.76
CA PHE A 253 -8.33 -7.25 0.38
C PHE A 253 -8.03 -8.58 -0.29
N GLY A 254 -9.05 -9.19 -0.90
CA GLY A 254 -8.87 -10.45 -1.61
C GLY A 254 -10.14 -10.94 -2.28
N MET A 255 -9.99 -11.96 -3.08
CA MET A 255 -11.10 -12.65 -3.74
C MET A 255 -11.80 -13.58 -2.77
N LEU A 256 -13.12 -13.62 -2.79
CA LEU A 256 -13.86 -14.61 -2.01
C LEU A 256 -13.60 -16.02 -2.58
N GLU A 257 -13.00 -16.89 -1.78
CA GLU A 257 -12.81 -18.31 -2.14
C GLU A 257 -13.89 -19.19 -1.50
N ARG A 258 -14.21 -18.93 -0.23
CA ARG A 258 -15.27 -19.64 0.50
C ARG A 258 -15.82 -18.77 1.63
N GLU A 259 -17.13 -18.87 1.85
CA GLU A 259 -17.82 -18.30 3.00
C GLU A 259 -18.76 -19.37 3.57
N ASP A 260 -18.72 -19.54 4.90
CA ASP A 260 -19.72 -20.27 5.67
C ASP A 260 -19.98 -19.54 7.00
N ASP A 261 -20.89 -20.08 7.82
CA ASP A 261 -21.32 -19.46 9.07
C ASP A 261 -20.18 -19.18 10.08
N THR A 262 -19.01 -19.80 9.90
CA THR A 262 -17.88 -19.74 10.83
C THR A 262 -16.61 -19.14 10.25
N GLN A 263 -16.42 -19.19 8.93
CA GLN A 263 -15.19 -18.73 8.29
C GLN A 263 -15.44 -18.00 6.97
N LEU A 264 -14.59 -17.00 6.74
CA LEU A 264 -14.45 -16.30 5.47
C LEU A 264 -13.02 -16.51 4.98
N ILE A 265 -12.87 -17.15 3.81
CA ILE A 265 -11.58 -17.42 3.19
C ILE A 265 -11.44 -16.52 1.99
N LEU A 266 -10.42 -15.67 2.06
CA LEU A 266 -10.05 -14.75 1.00
C LEU A 266 -8.74 -15.21 0.38
N ARG A 267 -8.65 -15.18 -0.94
CA ARG A 267 -7.36 -15.26 -1.64
C ARG A 267 -6.79 -13.86 -1.82
N ASN A 268 -5.68 -13.58 -1.17
CA ASN A 268 -4.92 -12.34 -1.31
C ASN A 268 -3.65 -12.52 -2.18
N VAL A 269 -2.89 -11.45 -2.36
CA VAL A 269 -1.65 -11.41 -3.18
C VAL A 269 -0.54 -12.30 -2.62
N ALA A 270 -0.54 -12.56 -1.30
CA ALA A 270 0.40 -13.51 -0.69
C ALA A 270 -0.03 -14.98 -0.91
N ASN A 271 -1.20 -15.21 -1.53
CA ASN A 271 -1.85 -16.51 -1.66
C ASN A 271 -1.99 -17.23 -0.31
N GLN A 272 -2.27 -16.43 0.73
CA GLN A 272 -2.53 -16.84 2.10
C GLN A 272 -4.00 -16.67 2.44
#